data_AF-A0A3D4BML2-F1
#
_entry.id   AF-A0A3D4BML2-F1
#
_cell.length_a   1.000
_cell.length_b   1.000
_cell.length_c   1.000
_cell.angle_alpha   90.00
_cell.angle_beta   90.00
_cell.angle_gamma   90.00
#
_symmetry.space_group_name_H-M   'P 1'
#
loop_
_entity.id
_entity.type
_entity.pdbx_description
1 polymer ?
#
loop_
_entity_poly.entity_id
_entity_poly.type
_entity_poly.pdbx_seq_one_letter_code
_entity_poly.pdbx_strand_id
1 'polypeptide(L)'
;MFLGFHFSGIAQTVTGKVVDDAGLPLPGAAVAVKEQLGIGAVADVDGAFTLTGIKPGSITLVISFIGFETQNIPLEVVANTTKNLDIKLKESSSSLDEIVVVGYGVQRKRENTGSIVKLNAKDVTDMPAPSFENTLQGKAPGVQIITGSGLSASPSVVRIRGISSISAAGDPLYVVDNIPITQDYFMNGNSGGMNTNPLATINPNDIESVEVLKDASATAIYGSRGANGVILITTKRGKKGGLRFGFNTTQGISQPTRLPDMLTGPEYLQLYEEAWVNDGNVGTPTFPFASLTWEEAQQNNTDWISQTVGTGYKQMYDFNVQKGAEKYNFYLGGSYDR
;
A
#
# COMPACT_ATOMS: atom_id res chain seq x y z
N MET A 1 22.21 11.11 58.03
CA MET A 1 22.34 9.67 57.75
C MET A 1 20.95 9.14 57.42
N PHE A 2 20.54 9.25 56.15
CA PHE A 2 19.24 8.73 55.69
C PHE A 2 19.39 7.23 55.48
N LEU A 3 18.75 6.42 56.34
CA LEU A 3 18.66 4.98 56.13
C LEU A 3 17.79 4.71 54.90
N GLY A 4 18.43 4.29 53.81
CA GLY A 4 17.73 3.69 52.67
C GLY A 4 17.20 2.32 53.05
N PHE A 5 15.89 2.21 53.25
CA PHE A 5 15.20 0.93 53.26
C PHE A 5 15.21 0.36 51.83
N HIS A 6 16.11 -0.57 51.55
CA HIS A 6 15.97 -1.46 50.40
C HIS A 6 14.80 -2.41 50.68
N PHE A 7 13.64 -2.10 50.13
CA PHE A 7 12.52 -3.02 50.07
C PHE A 7 12.91 -4.14 49.09
N SER A 8 13.37 -5.28 49.63
CA SER A 8 13.58 -6.49 48.83
C SER A 8 12.20 -7.01 48.44
N GLY A 9 11.72 -6.61 47.27
CA GLY A 9 10.43 -7.03 46.74
C GLY A 9 10.41 -8.53 46.53
N ILE A 10 9.47 -9.22 47.18
CA ILE A 10 9.32 -10.67 47.11
C ILE A 10 8.88 -11.05 45.68
N ALA A 11 9.82 -11.55 44.88
CA ALA A 11 9.61 -12.03 43.52
C ALA A 11 8.86 -13.37 43.51
N GLN A 12 7.72 -13.46 42.82
CA GLN A 12 7.00 -14.72 42.63
C GLN A 12 7.40 -15.40 41.32
N THR A 13 7.25 -16.73 41.29
CA THR A 13 7.57 -17.54 40.13
C THR A 13 6.31 -18.23 39.60
N VAL A 14 6.05 -18.09 38.31
CA VAL A 14 5.00 -18.83 37.60
C VAL A 14 5.68 -19.70 36.56
N THR A 15 5.46 -21.01 36.64
CA THR A 15 5.92 -21.98 35.65
C THR A 15 4.73 -22.52 34.89
N GLY A 16 4.99 -23.09 33.71
CA GLY A 16 3.93 -23.77 32.97
C GLY A 16 4.41 -24.35 31.67
N LYS A 17 3.49 -25.01 30.97
CA LYS A 17 3.69 -25.59 29.65
C LYS A 17 2.66 -25.04 28.67
N VAL A 18 3.11 -24.65 27.48
CA VAL A 18 2.27 -24.22 26.37
C VAL A 18 2.20 -25.34 25.33
N VAL A 19 1.00 -25.81 25.05
CA VAL A 19 0.73 -26.88 24.07
C VAL A 19 -0.41 -26.47 23.12
N ASP A 20 -0.51 -27.12 21.98
CA ASP A 20 -1.65 -26.99 21.07
C ASP A 20 -2.85 -27.85 21.52
N ASP A 21 -3.94 -27.82 20.75
CA ASP A 21 -5.16 -28.60 21.01
C ASP A 21 -4.93 -30.13 20.86
N ALA A 22 -3.93 -30.53 20.07
CA ALA A 22 -3.48 -31.91 19.92
C ALA A 22 -2.52 -32.37 21.04
N GLY A 23 -2.12 -31.48 21.94
CA GLY A 23 -1.22 -31.74 23.06
C GLY A 23 0.28 -31.71 22.70
N LEU A 24 0.64 -31.23 21.50
CA LEU A 24 2.03 -31.03 21.10
C LEU A 24 2.60 -29.75 21.74
N PRO A 25 3.86 -29.76 22.19
CA PRO A 25 4.50 -28.58 22.77
C PRO A 25 4.68 -27.47 21.72
N LEU A 26 4.52 -26.22 22.16
CA LEU A 26 4.66 -25.03 21.31
C LEU A 26 5.95 -24.26 21.66
N PRO A 27 7.10 -24.65 21.08
CA PRO A 27 8.36 -23.98 21.32
C PRO A 27 8.37 -22.58 20.71
N GLY A 28 8.85 -21.60 21.47
CA GLY A 28 8.88 -20.20 21.05
C GLY A 28 7.60 -19.41 21.35
N ALA A 29 6.61 -20.00 22.02
CA ALA A 29 5.44 -19.26 22.53
C ALA A 29 5.87 -18.16 23.50
N ALA A 30 5.42 -16.93 23.25
CA ALA A 30 5.73 -15.77 24.10
C ALA A 30 4.68 -15.67 25.22
N VAL A 31 5.15 -15.62 26.47
CA VAL A 31 4.34 -15.47 27.67
C VAL A 31 4.71 -14.15 28.35
N ALA A 32 3.76 -13.26 28.56
CA ALA A 32 3.99 -11.95 29.18
C ALA A 32 2.94 -11.64 30.25
N VAL A 33 3.30 -10.77 31.21
CA VAL A 33 2.36 -10.27 32.23
C VAL A 33 1.83 -8.91 31.81
N LYS A 34 0.53 -8.79 31.56
CA LYS A 34 -0.09 -7.58 30.99
C LYS A 34 0.12 -6.33 31.84
N GLU A 35 0.01 -6.46 33.15
CA GLU A 35 0.06 -5.36 34.11
C GLU A 35 1.49 -5.01 34.54
N GLN A 36 2.50 -5.82 34.19
CA GLN A 36 3.89 -5.67 34.61
C GLN A 36 4.83 -5.65 33.41
N LEU A 37 5.15 -4.43 32.95
CA LEU A 37 6.07 -4.21 31.83
C LEU A 37 7.47 -4.77 32.14
N GLY A 38 8.05 -5.49 31.18
CA GLY A 38 9.38 -6.09 31.28
C GLY A 38 9.41 -7.51 31.87
N ILE A 39 8.28 -8.08 32.26
CA ILE A 39 8.18 -9.47 32.74
C ILE A 39 7.56 -10.34 31.65
N GLY A 40 8.40 -11.18 31.05
CA GLY A 40 8.01 -12.15 30.04
C GLY A 40 9.02 -13.28 29.91
N ALA A 41 8.60 -14.37 29.30
CA ALA A 41 9.41 -15.55 29.01
C ALA A 41 9.01 -16.11 27.65
N VAL A 42 9.92 -16.88 27.06
CA VAL A 42 9.68 -17.64 25.83
C VAL A 42 9.70 -19.11 26.19
N ALA A 43 8.72 -19.86 25.68
CA ALA A 43 8.65 -21.30 25.89
C ALA A 43 9.81 -22.03 25.20
N ASP A 44 10.40 -23.00 25.88
CA ASP A 44 11.52 -23.81 25.39
C ASP A 44 11.09 -24.91 24.40
N VAL A 45 12.01 -25.81 24.04
CA VAL A 45 11.77 -26.93 23.10
C VAL A 45 10.65 -27.87 23.54
N ASP A 46 10.44 -28.00 24.84
CA ASP A 46 9.38 -28.81 25.43
C ASP A 46 8.11 -27.98 25.67
N GLY A 47 8.07 -26.72 25.25
CA GLY A 47 6.96 -25.80 25.47
C GLY A 47 6.89 -25.28 26.91
N ALA A 48 7.90 -25.52 27.74
CA ALA A 48 7.92 -25.07 29.13
C ALA A 48 8.39 -23.62 29.23
N PHE A 49 7.80 -22.85 30.16
CA PHE A 49 8.19 -21.48 30.46
C PHE A 49 8.32 -21.25 31.97
N THR A 50 9.16 -20.30 32.35
CA THR A 50 9.31 -19.84 33.74
C THR A 50 9.36 -18.32 33.77
N LEU A 51 8.42 -17.70 34.48
CA LEU A 51 8.37 -16.27 34.76
C LEU A 51 8.80 -16.04 36.20
N THR A 52 9.81 -15.20 36.42
CA THR A 52 10.29 -14.79 37.75
C THR A 52 10.07 -13.30 37.96
N GLY A 53 9.98 -12.84 39.21
CA GLY A 53 9.91 -11.40 39.51
C GLY A 53 8.50 -10.82 39.53
N ILE A 54 7.46 -11.66 39.54
CA ILE A 54 6.08 -11.21 39.49
C ILE A 54 5.68 -10.60 40.84
N LYS A 55 5.09 -9.40 40.83
CA LYS A 55 4.52 -8.78 42.03
C LYS A 55 3.18 -9.43 42.41
N PRO A 56 2.88 -9.64 43.71
CA PRO A 56 1.60 -10.20 44.16
C PRO A 56 0.40 -9.37 43.73
N GLY A 57 -0.72 -10.03 43.42
CA GLY A 57 -1.98 -9.41 43.01
C GLY A 57 -2.69 -10.17 41.89
N SER A 58 -3.83 -9.62 41.45
CA SER A 58 -4.51 -10.06 40.23
C SER A 58 -3.73 -9.61 39.00
N ILE A 59 -3.27 -10.57 38.19
CA ILE A 59 -2.54 -10.33 36.94
C ILE A 59 -3.18 -11.09 35.79
N THR A 60 -2.87 -10.70 34.56
CA THR A 60 -3.27 -11.41 33.34
C THR A 60 -2.03 -11.90 32.60
N LEU A 61 -1.93 -13.21 32.40
CA LEU A 61 -0.94 -13.80 31.50
C LEU A 61 -1.45 -13.68 30.06
N VAL A 62 -0.62 -13.11 29.20
CA VAL A 62 -0.86 -13.00 27.76
C VAL A 62 0.07 -13.99 27.08
N ILE A 63 -0.52 -14.99 26.42
CA ILE A 63 0.22 -16.01 25.69
C ILE A 63 -0.06 -15.81 24.21
N SER A 64 0.99 -15.71 23.42
CA SER A 64 0.91 -15.53 21.98
C SER A 64 1.91 -16.42 21.26
N PHE A 65 1.47 -17.01 20.17
CA PHE A 65 2.33 -17.79 19.27
C PHE A 65 1.84 -17.60 17.84
N ILE A 66 2.75 -17.60 16.88
CA ILE A 66 2.43 -17.34 15.47
C ILE A 66 1.52 -18.47 14.97
N GLY A 67 0.37 -18.12 14.39
CA GLY A 67 -0.63 -19.08 13.94
C GLY A 67 -1.63 -19.52 15.01
N PHE A 68 -1.59 -18.95 16.22
CA PHE A 68 -2.48 -19.29 17.34
C PHE A 68 -3.22 -18.06 17.88
N GLU A 69 -4.39 -18.26 18.46
CA GLU A 69 -5.15 -17.18 19.09
C GLU A 69 -4.44 -16.70 20.36
N THR A 70 -4.28 -15.38 20.51
CA THR A 70 -3.72 -14.81 21.74
C THR A 70 -4.66 -15.07 22.91
N GLN A 71 -4.20 -15.83 23.90
CA GLN A 71 -4.98 -16.18 25.08
C GLN A 71 -4.62 -15.27 26.26
N ASN A 72 -5.64 -14.77 26.94
CA ASN A 72 -5.49 -13.99 28.18
C ASN A 72 -6.00 -14.82 29.35
N ILE A 73 -5.13 -15.16 30.30
CA ILE A 73 -5.46 -15.99 31.47
C ILE A 73 -5.34 -15.13 32.73
N PRO A 74 -6.46 -14.80 33.41
CA PRO A 74 -6.41 -14.11 34.69
C PRO A 74 -5.90 -15.06 35.77
N LEU A 75 -4.97 -14.58 36.60
CA LEU A 75 -4.36 -15.34 37.69
C LEU A 75 -4.21 -14.45 38.92
N GLU A 76 -4.65 -14.94 40.08
CA GLU A 76 -4.26 -14.36 41.36
C GLU A 76 -2.92 -14.94 41.81
N VAL A 77 -1.93 -14.08 42.03
CA VAL A 77 -0.61 -14.47 42.53
C VAL A 77 -0.48 -14.04 43.99
N VAL A 78 -0.35 -15.03 44.88
CA VAL A 78 -0.15 -14.83 46.32
C VAL A 78 1.35 -14.78 46.63
N ALA A 79 1.76 -13.99 47.62
CA ALA A 79 3.16 -13.89 48.03
C ALA A 79 3.73 -15.25 48.47
N ASN A 80 4.97 -15.53 48.06
CA ASN A 80 5.74 -16.77 48.28
C ASN A 80 5.12 -18.05 47.71
N THR A 81 4.46 -17.96 46.55
CA THR A 81 3.90 -19.13 45.88
C THR A 81 4.51 -19.37 44.51
N THR A 82 4.76 -20.64 44.20
CA THR A 82 5.05 -21.09 42.84
C THR A 82 3.78 -21.69 42.27
N LYS A 83 3.27 -21.13 41.17
CA LYS A 83 2.13 -21.68 40.45
C LYS A 83 2.59 -22.35 39.17
N ASN A 84 2.10 -23.55 38.92
CA ASN A 84 2.30 -24.29 37.67
C ASN A 84 0.99 -24.27 36.86
N LEU A 85 1.08 -24.03 35.54
CA LEU A 85 -0.06 -23.91 34.64
C LEU A 85 0.14 -24.72 33.36
N ASP A 86 -0.87 -25.51 32.98
CA ASP A 86 -0.93 -26.10 31.64
C ASP A 86 -1.84 -25.26 30.75
N ILE A 87 -1.27 -24.70 29.68
CA ILE A 87 -1.93 -23.75 28.80
C ILE A 87 -2.09 -24.38 27.42
N LYS A 88 -3.34 -24.52 26.98
CA LYS A 88 -3.68 -25.00 25.64
C LYS A 88 -4.05 -23.83 24.74
N LEU A 89 -3.23 -23.55 23.73
CA LEU A 89 -3.53 -22.56 22.72
C LEU A 89 -4.36 -23.17 21.59
N LYS A 90 -5.36 -22.42 21.14
CA LYS A 90 -6.13 -22.77 19.96
C LYS A 90 -5.47 -22.18 18.73
N GLU A 91 -5.42 -22.96 17.65
CA GLU A 91 -4.97 -22.46 16.36
C GLU A 91 -5.82 -21.27 15.92
N SER A 92 -5.17 -20.22 15.43
CA SER A 92 -5.83 -19.03 14.93
C SER A 92 -6.39 -19.34 13.54
N SER A 93 -7.71 -19.31 13.44
CA SER A 93 -8.39 -19.29 12.14
C SER A 93 -8.23 -17.94 11.39
N SER A 94 -7.48 -16.98 11.95
CA SER A 94 -7.44 -15.59 11.44
C SER A 94 -6.83 -15.41 10.06
N SER A 95 -6.20 -16.43 9.48
CA SER A 95 -5.81 -16.41 8.06
C SER A 95 -7.02 -16.57 7.10
N LEU A 96 -8.18 -16.96 7.61
CA LEU A 96 -9.35 -17.40 6.84
C LEU A 96 -10.55 -16.43 6.89
N ASP A 97 -10.55 -15.47 7.81
CA ASP A 97 -11.59 -14.45 7.97
C ASP A 97 -11.25 -13.13 7.27
N GLU A 98 -10.49 -13.20 6.18
CA GLU A 98 -10.31 -12.02 5.34
C GLU A 98 -11.65 -11.67 4.71
N ILE A 99 -12.23 -10.58 5.20
CA ILE A 99 -13.45 -9.99 4.69
C ILE A 99 -13.11 -9.30 3.36
N VAL A 100 -13.84 -9.65 2.32
CA VAL A 100 -13.76 -9.06 0.98
C VAL A 100 -15.13 -8.41 0.72
N VAL A 101 -15.14 -7.19 0.20
CA VAL A 101 -16.38 -6.50 -0.14
C VAL A 101 -16.74 -6.88 -1.58
N VAL A 102 -17.91 -7.47 -1.77
CA VAL A 102 -18.37 -7.90 -3.10
C VAL A 102 -19.67 -7.19 -3.37
N GLY A 103 -19.66 -6.21 -4.26
CA GLY A 103 -20.88 -5.44 -4.51
C GLY A 103 -21.28 -4.64 -3.27
N TYR A 104 -22.50 -4.85 -2.81
CA TYR A 104 -23.07 -4.23 -1.61
C TYR A 104 -22.96 -5.10 -0.35
N GLY A 105 -22.35 -6.28 -0.46
CA GLY A 105 -22.27 -7.27 0.61
C GLY A 105 -20.85 -7.51 1.11
N VAL A 106 -20.74 -7.91 2.37
CA VAL A 106 -19.48 -8.31 3.00
C VAL A 106 -19.44 -9.84 2.97
N GLN A 107 -18.55 -10.45 2.18
CA GLN A 107 -18.43 -11.90 2.08
C GLN A 107 -17.07 -12.38 2.59
N ARG A 108 -17.07 -13.57 3.20
CA ARG A 108 -15.82 -14.22 3.61
C ARG A 108 -15.14 -14.80 2.37
N LYS A 109 -13.82 -14.60 2.25
CA LYS A 109 -13.01 -15.07 1.11
C LYS A 109 -13.25 -16.53 0.71
N ARG A 110 -13.52 -17.43 1.67
CA ARG A 110 -13.79 -18.86 1.43
C ARG A 110 -15.08 -19.13 0.66
N GLU A 111 -16.09 -18.27 0.79
CA GLU A 111 -17.40 -18.46 0.17
C GLU A 111 -17.46 -17.89 -1.25
N ASN A 112 -16.40 -17.20 -1.68
CA ASN A 112 -16.33 -16.62 -3.00
C ASN A 112 -15.65 -17.56 -4.00
N THR A 113 -16.37 -17.94 -5.03
CA THR A 113 -15.89 -18.79 -6.14
C THR A 113 -15.30 -17.97 -7.29
N GLY A 114 -15.35 -16.63 -7.24
CA GLY A 114 -14.81 -15.74 -8.26
C GLY A 114 -13.34 -15.37 -8.05
N SER A 115 -12.62 -15.07 -9.13
CA SER A 115 -11.24 -14.58 -9.07
C SER A 115 -11.21 -13.13 -8.61
N ILE A 116 -10.95 -12.96 -7.31
CA ILE A 116 -10.74 -11.66 -6.66
C ILE A 116 -9.30 -11.58 -6.17
N VAL A 117 -8.66 -10.44 -6.44
CA VAL A 117 -7.37 -10.10 -5.82
C VAL A 117 -7.62 -8.95 -4.85
N LYS A 118 -7.27 -9.16 -3.58
CA LYS A 118 -7.33 -8.12 -2.55
C LYS A 118 -5.91 -7.63 -2.26
N LEU A 119 -5.76 -6.32 -2.28
CA LEU A 119 -4.56 -5.59 -1.90
C LEU A 119 -4.88 -4.77 -0.66
N ASN A 120 -4.08 -4.95 0.38
CA ASN A 120 -4.29 -4.25 1.65
C ASN A 120 -3.63 -2.86 1.61
N ALA A 121 -3.98 -1.99 2.55
CA ALA A 121 -3.42 -0.64 2.65
C ALA A 121 -1.88 -0.61 2.50
N LYS A 122 -1.17 -1.57 3.11
CA LYS A 122 0.29 -1.66 3.00
C LYS A 122 0.76 -1.83 1.55
N ASP A 123 0.07 -2.66 0.78
CA ASP A 123 0.40 -2.92 -0.62
C ASP A 123 0.07 -1.71 -1.52
N VAL A 124 -0.78 -0.80 -1.05
CA VAL A 124 -1.14 0.43 -1.78
C VAL A 124 -0.18 1.58 -1.43
N THR A 125 0.39 1.59 -0.22
CA THR A 125 1.25 2.67 0.27
C THR A 125 2.75 2.36 0.26
N ASP A 126 3.16 1.13 -0.07
CA ASP A 126 4.57 0.72 -0.02
C ASP A 126 5.45 1.33 -1.11
N MET A 127 4.86 1.82 -2.20
CA MET A 127 5.57 2.36 -3.34
C MET A 127 5.12 3.80 -3.60
N PRO A 128 6.05 4.77 -3.65
CA PRO A 128 5.72 6.12 -4.07
C PRO A 128 5.38 6.11 -5.55
N ALA A 129 4.09 6.14 -5.87
CA ALA A 129 3.58 6.18 -7.24
C ALA A 129 2.87 7.52 -7.53
N PRO A 130 2.77 7.93 -8.81
CA PRO A 130 2.01 9.10 -9.23
C PRO A 130 0.52 9.07 -8.85
N SER A 131 -0.01 7.88 -8.63
CA SER A 131 -1.40 7.58 -8.27
C SER A 131 -1.48 6.17 -7.69
N PHE A 132 -2.52 5.87 -6.89
CA PHE A 132 -2.58 4.56 -6.23
C PHE A 132 -2.82 3.42 -7.22
N GLU A 133 -3.53 3.64 -8.34
CA GLU A 133 -3.78 2.54 -9.27
C GLU A 133 -2.48 2.03 -9.89
N ASN A 134 -1.47 2.88 -10.09
CA ASN A 134 -0.13 2.46 -10.51
C ASN A 134 0.53 1.48 -9.53
N THR A 135 0.17 1.52 -8.25
CA THR A 135 0.69 0.56 -7.24
C THR A 135 0.12 -0.84 -7.41
N LEU A 136 -1.02 -0.99 -8.12
CA LEU A 136 -1.61 -2.29 -8.43
C LEU A 136 -0.79 -3.03 -9.51
N GLN A 137 0.09 -2.32 -10.24
CA GLN A 137 0.94 -2.89 -11.27
C GLN A 137 1.86 -3.95 -10.67
N GLY A 138 1.81 -5.15 -11.25
CA GLY A 138 2.63 -6.28 -10.77
C GLY A 138 2.15 -6.94 -9.47
N LYS A 139 1.16 -6.35 -8.77
CA LYS A 139 0.60 -6.91 -7.53
C LYS A 139 -0.70 -7.68 -7.74
N ALA A 140 -1.40 -7.41 -8.84
CA ALA A 140 -2.60 -8.14 -9.21
C ALA A 140 -2.42 -8.91 -10.54
N PRO A 141 -2.39 -10.26 -10.51
CA PRO A 141 -2.26 -11.06 -11.72
C PRO A 141 -3.42 -10.81 -12.70
N GLY A 142 -3.07 -10.57 -13.97
CA GLY A 142 -4.02 -10.26 -15.03
C GLY A 142 -4.50 -8.81 -15.04
N VAL A 143 -3.90 -7.92 -14.24
CA VAL A 143 -4.13 -6.47 -14.31
C VAL A 143 -2.95 -5.83 -15.02
N GLN A 144 -3.22 -5.16 -16.13
CA GLN A 144 -2.26 -4.38 -16.88
C GLN A 144 -2.54 -2.90 -16.65
N ILE A 145 -1.49 -2.14 -16.36
CA ILE A 145 -1.57 -0.70 -16.14
C ILE A 145 -0.59 -0.06 -17.10
N ILE A 146 -1.11 0.83 -17.93
CA ILE A 146 -0.34 1.56 -18.92
C ILE A 146 -0.33 3.01 -18.49
N THR A 147 0.80 3.47 -17.95
CA THR A 147 1.01 4.86 -17.61
C THR A 147 1.37 5.65 -18.86
N GLY A 148 0.62 6.72 -19.15
CA GLY A 148 0.90 7.55 -20.33
C GLY A 148 2.12 8.47 -20.13
N SER A 149 2.41 8.86 -18.89
CA SER A 149 3.62 9.62 -18.54
C SER A 149 4.00 9.44 -17.07
N GLY A 150 5.22 9.87 -16.71
CA GLY A 150 5.72 9.89 -15.32
C GLY A 150 5.28 11.11 -14.51
N LEU A 151 4.38 11.95 -15.04
CA LEU A 151 3.88 13.12 -14.32
C LEU A 151 2.97 12.69 -13.15
N SER A 152 2.99 13.44 -12.05
CA SER A 152 2.06 13.23 -10.93
C SER A 152 0.62 13.44 -11.42
N ALA A 153 -0.32 12.60 -10.94
CA ALA A 153 -1.71 12.58 -11.43
C ALA A 153 -1.87 12.31 -12.94
N SER A 154 -0.83 11.81 -13.62
CA SER A 154 -0.95 11.40 -15.02
C SER A 154 -1.97 10.28 -15.14
N PRO A 155 -2.86 10.34 -16.15
CA PRO A 155 -3.85 9.31 -16.33
C PRO A 155 -3.19 7.98 -16.71
N SER A 156 -3.65 6.92 -16.06
CA SER A 156 -3.25 5.54 -16.36
C SER A 156 -4.43 4.80 -16.98
N VAL A 157 -4.13 3.97 -17.98
CA VAL A 157 -5.10 3.06 -18.57
C VAL A 157 -4.98 1.73 -17.85
N VAL A 158 -6.07 1.30 -17.21
CA VAL A 158 -6.11 0.03 -16.49
C VAL A 158 -6.90 -0.98 -17.31
N ARG A 159 -6.35 -2.18 -17.48
CA ARG A 159 -6.99 -3.28 -18.21
C ARG A 159 -6.98 -4.54 -17.35
N ILE A 160 -8.13 -5.17 -17.20
CA ILE A 160 -8.25 -6.43 -16.48
C ILE A 160 -8.46 -7.53 -17.51
N ARG A 161 -7.54 -8.49 -17.55
CA ARG A 161 -7.48 -9.61 -18.52
C ARG A 161 -7.36 -9.18 -19.98
N GLY A 162 -6.69 -8.06 -20.22
CA GLY A 162 -6.37 -7.58 -21.57
C GLY A 162 -7.48 -6.73 -22.18
N ILE A 163 -7.52 -6.70 -23.51
CA ILE A 163 -8.46 -5.86 -24.27
C ILE A 163 -9.71 -6.67 -24.56
N SER A 164 -10.84 -6.27 -23.99
CA SER A 164 -12.15 -6.92 -24.16
C SER A 164 -12.93 -6.39 -25.37
N SER A 165 -12.58 -5.22 -25.91
CA SER A 165 -13.33 -4.55 -26.98
C SER A 165 -12.42 -3.77 -27.92
N ILE A 166 -12.83 -3.73 -29.19
CA ILE A 166 -12.16 -2.99 -30.27
C ILE A 166 -12.68 -1.54 -30.34
N SER A 167 -13.95 -1.30 -29.98
CA SER A 167 -14.64 -0.02 -30.18
C SER A 167 -15.27 0.58 -28.91
N ALA A 168 -15.49 -0.22 -27.86
CA ALA A 168 -15.96 0.26 -26.57
C ALA A 168 -14.76 0.45 -25.64
N ALA A 169 -14.75 1.53 -24.86
CA ALA A 169 -13.69 1.79 -23.87
C ALA A 169 -13.49 0.55 -22.98
N GLY A 170 -12.23 0.12 -22.86
CA GLY A 170 -11.83 -1.11 -22.17
C GLY A 170 -11.51 -0.91 -20.69
N ASP A 171 -11.78 0.27 -20.14
CA ASP A 171 -11.48 0.61 -18.76
C ASP A 171 -12.44 -0.11 -17.80
N PRO A 172 -11.97 -0.55 -16.61
CA PRO A 172 -12.82 -1.18 -15.61
C PRO A 172 -13.76 -0.17 -14.95
N LEU A 173 -14.78 -0.68 -14.26
CA LEU A 173 -15.61 0.13 -13.38
C LEU A 173 -14.89 0.34 -12.04
N TYR A 174 -14.72 1.58 -11.63
CA TYR A 174 -14.24 1.92 -10.30
C TYR A 174 -15.41 2.14 -9.36
N VAL A 175 -15.31 1.59 -8.15
CA VAL A 175 -16.32 1.74 -7.11
C VAL A 175 -15.61 2.15 -5.83
N VAL A 176 -15.97 3.31 -5.28
CA VAL A 176 -15.41 3.82 -4.03
C VAL A 176 -16.50 3.79 -2.99
N ASP A 177 -16.32 3.02 -1.90
CA ASP A 177 -17.33 2.85 -0.84
C ASP A 177 -18.75 2.55 -1.36
N ASN A 178 -18.86 1.63 -2.31
CA ASN A 178 -20.11 1.23 -3.01
C ASN A 178 -20.71 2.27 -3.95
N ILE A 179 -20.05 3.40 -4.17
CA ILE A 179 -20.46 4.42 -5.14
C ILE A 179 -19.67 4.23 -6.43
N PRO A 180 -20.31 3.87 -7.55
CA PRO A 180 -19.61 3.73 -8.83
C PRO A 180 -19.15 5.10 -9.33
N ILE A 181 -17.87 5.22 -9.66
CA ILE A 181 -17.30 6.41 -10.29
C ILE A 181 -17.43 6.22 -11.80
N THR A 182 -18.38 6.95 -12.41
CA THR A 182 -18.69 6.82 -13.84
C THR A 182 -17.67 7.51 -14.73
N GLN A 183 -17.42 6.90 -15.88
CA GLN A 183 -16.43 7.36 -16.87
C GLN A 183 -16.79 8.68 -17.58
N ASP A 184 -17.97 9.29 -17.35
CA ASP A 184 -18.27 10.62 -17.92
C ASP A 184 -17.27 11.71 -17.48
N TYR A 185 -16.65 11.55 -16.30
CA TYR A 185 -15.55 12.40 -15.83
C TYR A 185 -14.23 12.23 -16.60
N PHE A 186 -14.11 11.17 -17.40
CA PHE A 186 -12.96 10.81 -18.22
C PHE A 186 -13.15 11.24 -19.69
N MET A 187 -14.39 11.55 -20.09
CA MET A 187 -14.80 11.81 -21.49
C MET A 187 -14.77 13.29 -21.90
N ASN A 188 -14.52 14.22 -20.97
CA ASN A 188 -14.39 15.64 -21.30
C ASN A 188 -12.96 15.95 -21.80
N GLY A 189 -12.66 15.60 -23.05
CA GLY A 189 -11.79 16.44 -23.88
C GLY A 189 -10.63 15.79 -24.64
N ASN A 190 -10.19 14.56 -24.34
CA ASN A 190 -8.99 14.02 -24.99
C ASN A 190 -9.26 12.76 -25.83
N SER A 191 -9.37 12.98 -27.14
CA SER A 191 -9.17 11.95 -28.18
C SER A 191 -7.72 11.44 -28.08
N GLY A 192 -7.49 10.31 -27.40
CA GLY A 192 -6.14 9.71 -27.34
C GLY A 192 -5.89 8.65 -26.25
N GLY A 193 -6.90 8.23 -25.49
CA GLY A 193 -6.70 7.22 -24.44
C GLY A 193 -6.01 7.74 -23.17
N MET A 194 -5.88 9.06 -23.02
CA MET A 194 -5.43 9.72 -21.79
C MET A 194 -6.62 10.46 -21.19
N ASN A 195 -7.40 9.74 -20.38
CA ASN A 195 -8.61 10.27 -19.76
C ASN A 195 -8.30 10.85 -18.38
N THR A 196 -8.86 12.00 -17.99
CA THR A 196 -8.71 12.59 -16.64
C THR A 196 -9.02 11.59 -15.53
N ASN A 197 -8.04 11.25 -14.68
CA ASN A 197 -8.20 10.26 -13.62
C ASN A 197 -8.80 10.88 -12.34
N PRO A 198 -10.10 10.68 -12.05
CA PRO A 198 -10.72 11.19 -10.82
C PRO A 198 -10.15 10.51 -9.57
N LEU A 199 -9.58 9.32 -9.70
CA LEU A 199 -8.98 8.57 -8.60
C LEU A 199 -7.64 9.17 -8.14
N ALA A 200 -6.99 9.98 -8.98
CA ALA A 200 -5.77 10.70 -8.59
C ALA A 200 -6.01 11.71 -7.46
N THR A 201 -7.26 12.11 -7.23
CA THR A 201 -7.65 12.96 -6.08
C THR A 201 -7.77 12.20 -4.76
N ILE A 202 -7.84 10.86 -4.81
CA ILE A 202 -7.95 10.03 -3.62
C ILE A 202 -6.56 9.81 -3.06
N ASN A 203 -6.38 10.19 -1.81
CA ASN A 203 -5.15 9.94 -1.08
C ASN A 203 -4.97 8.42 -0.81
N PRO A 204 -3.85 7.81 -1.25
CA PRO A 204 -3.58 6.40 -1.00
C PRO A 204 -3.59 6.02 0.49
N ASN A 205 -3.24 6.96 1.38
CA ASN A 205 -3.23 6.73 2.83
C ASN A 205 -4.63 6.58 3.42
N ASP A 206 -5.68 7.04 2.74
CA ASP A 206 -7.06 6.88 3.18
C ASP A 206 -7.68 5.55 2.72
N ILE A 207 -6.97 4.78 1.90
CA ILE A 207 -7.44 3.48 1.38
C ILE A 207 -7.15 2.38 2.43
N GLU A 208 -8.18 1.61 2.79
CA GLU A 208 -8.04 0.42 3.64
C GLU A 208 -7.73 -0.81 2.78
N SER A 209 -8.43 -0.98 1.66
CA SER A 209 -8.19 -2.08 0.72
C SER A 209 -8.63 -1.74 -0.70
N VAL A 210 -7.96 -2.35 -1.67
CA VAL A 210 -8.37 -2.38 -3.08
C VAL A 210 -8.63 -3.82 -3.49
N GLU A 211 -9.80 -4.06 -4.06
CA GLU A 211 -10.23 -5.39 -4.49
C GLU A 211 -10.53 -5.38 -5.98
N VAL A 212 -9.85 -6.25 -6.72
CA VAL A 212 -9.99 -6.37 -8.17
C VAL A 212 -10.82 -7.60 -8.49
N LEU A 213 -12.03 -7.37 -8.97
CA LEU A 213 -13.00 -8.36 -9.42
C LEU A 213 -12.75 -8.65 -10.91
N LYS A 214 -12.26 -9.85 -11.23
CA LYS A 214 -11.80 -10.20 -12.59
C LYS A 214 -12.75 -11.09 -13.38
N ASP A 215 -13.66 -11.76 -12.70
CA ASP A 215 -14.60 -12.72 -13.31
C ASP A 215 -16.01 -12.18 -13.41
N ALA A 216 -16.74 -12.64 -14.43
CA ALA A 216 -18.14 -12.32 -14.65
C ALA A 216 -19.02 -12.69 -13.44
N SER A 217 -18.70 -13.77 -12.71
CA SER A 217 -19.43 -14.15 -11.49
C SER A 217 -19.23 -13.14 -10.35
N ALA A 218 -18.03 -12.56 -10.25
CA ALA A 218 -17.68 -11.58 -9.24
C ALA A 218 -18.18 -10.16 -9.60
N THR A 219 -18.26 -9.84 -10.90
CA THR A 219 -18.72 -8.55 -11.40
C THR A 219 -20.22 -8.50 -11.71
N ALA A 220 -20.93 -9.64 -11.71
CA ALA A 220 -22.36 -9.74 -12.06
C ALA A 220 -23.26 -8.74 -11.31
N ILE A 221 -22.93 -8.42 -10.06
CA ILE A 221 -23.67 -7.47 -9.23
C ILE A 221 -23.66 -6.05 -9.83
N TYR A 222 -22.58 -5.69 -10.53
CA TYR A 222 -22.41 -4.39 -11.19
C TYR A 222 -22.93 -4.37 -12.64
N GLY A 223 -23.48 -5.50 -13.10
CA GLY A 223 -24.12 -5.64 -14.41
C GLY A 223 -23.17 -5.42 -15.58
N SER A 224 -23.71 -4.89 -16.69
CA SER A 224 -22.96 -4.67 -17.93
C SER A 224 -21.76 -3.72 -17.78
N ARG A 225 -21.79 -2.83 -16.78
CA ARG A 225 -20.67 -1.92 -16.49
C ARG A 225 -19.47 -2.63 -15.89
N GLY A 226 -19.66 -3.81 -15.29
CA GLY A 226 -18.58 -4.66 -14.78
C GLY A 226 -17.99 -5.64 -15.79
N ALA A 227 -18.35 -5.55 -17.08
CA ALA A 227 -17.90 -6.48 -18.12
C ALA A 227 -16.38 -6.44 -18.34
N ASN A 228 -15.74 -5.29 -18.11
CA ASN A 228 -14.29 -5.11 -18.20
C ASN A 228 -13.56 -5.34 -16.86
N GLY A 229 -14.25 -5.91 -15.87
CA GLY A 229 -13.76 -6.01 -14.49
C GLY A 229 -14.19 -4.81 -13.63
N VAL A 230 -14.09 -4.98 -12.31
CA VAL A 230 -14.45 -3.96 -11.33
C VAL A 230 -13.32 -3.79 -10.32
N ILE A 231 -12.95 -2.56 -10.03
CA ILE A 231 -11.97 -2.22 -8.99
C ILE A 231 -12.74 -1.54 -7.85
N LEU A 232 -12.81 -2.24 -6.73
CA LEU A 232 -13.48 -1.78 -5.54
C LEU A 232 -12.45 -1.20 -4.56
N ILE A 233 -12.72 0.01 -4.09
CA ILE A 233 -11.86 0.77 -3.20
C ILE A 233 -12.66 1.01 -1.92
N THR A 234 -12.13 0.53 -0.81
CA THR A 234 -12.70 0.71 0.52
C THR A 234 -11.85 1.71 1.29
N THR A 235 -12.45 2.79 1.77
CA THR A 235 -11.73 3.78 2.59
C THR A 235 -11.67 3.39 4.06
N LYS A 236 -10.70 3.93 4.78
CA LYS A 236 -10.52 3.74 6.21
C LYS A 236 -11.72 4.28 6.99
N ARG A 237 -12.15 3.52 7.98
CA ARG A 237 -13.24 3.88 8.90
C ARG A 237 -12.77 3.82 10.34
N GLY A 238 -13.43 4.58 11.22
CA GLY A 238 -13.14 4.58 12.65
C GLY A 238 -13.21 3.17 13.26
N LYS A 239 -12.08 2.68 13.77
CA LYS A 239 -11.99 1.37 14.45
C LYS A 239 -12.30 1.50 15.94
N LYS A 240 -12.94 0.49 16.53
CA LYS A 240 -13.25 0.46 17.97
C LYS A 240 -11.98 0.63 18.81
N GLY A 241 -12.04 1.47 19.82
CA GLY A 241 -10.94 1.73 20.74
C GLY A 241 -10.75 3.22 21.05
N GLY A 242 -9.58 3.56 21.57
CA GLY A 242 -9.19 4.94 21.83
C GLY A 242 -9.07 5.78 20.54
N LEU A 243 -9.04 7.09 20.72
CA LEU A 243 -8.76 8.05 19.65
C LEU A 243 -7.37 7.77 19.07
N ARG A 244 -7.27 7.60 17.75
CA ARG A 244 -5.99 7.40 17.05
C ARG A 244 -5.72 8.56 16.13
N PHE A 245 -4.47 9.00 16.13
CA PHE A 245 -3.94 10.01 15.24
C PHE A 245 -2.91 9.35 14.35
N GLY A 246 -2.99 9.62 13.05
CA GLY A 246 -1.97 9.27 12.07
C GLY A 246 -1.39 10.56 11.51
N PHE A 247 -0.07 10.60 11.41
CA PHE A 247 0.63 11.62 10.66
C PHE A 247 1.68 10.94 9.80
N ASN A 248 1.62 11.16 8.50
CA ASN A 248 2.59 10.63 7.56
C ASN A 248 3.20 11.77 6.75
N THR A 249 4.50 11.70 6.53
CA THR A 249 5.23 12.68 5.72
C THR A 249 6.10 11.94 4.73
N THR A 250 6.05 12.38 3.48
CA THR A 250 6.88 11.84 2.40
C THR A 250 7.60 12.99 1.73
N GLN A 251 8.91 12.87 1.60
CA GLN A 251 9.74 13.81 0.85
C GLN A 251 10.52 13.02 -0.18
N GLY A 252 10.57 13.52 -1.41
CA GLY A 252 11.20 12.84 -2.52
C GLY A 252 11.84 13.80 -3.50
N ILE A 253 12.85 13.30 -4.20
CA ILE A 253 13.47 13.98 -5.34
C ILE A 253 13.11 13.14 -6.57
N SER A 254 12.55 13.77 -7.58
CA SER A 254 12.18 13.14 -8.85
C SER A 254 13.16 13.57 -9.92
N GLN A 255 13.80 12.60 -10.57
CA GLN A 255 14.74 12.81 -11.66
C GLN A 255 14.37 11.94 -12.86
N PRO A 256 14.61 12.42 -14.09
CA PRO A 256 14.37 11.61 -15.28
C PRO A 256 15.26 10.36 -15.26
N THR A 257 14.66 9.19 -15.42
CA THR A 257 15.40 7.91 -15.45
C THR A 257 16.21 7.76 -16.74
N ARG A 258 15.70 8.30 -17.85
CA ARG A 258 16.36 8.29 -19.16
C ARG A 258 15.92 9.50 -19.96
N LEU A 259 16.89 10.17 -20.56
CA LEU A 259 16.67 11.24 -21.52
C LEU A 259 16.92 10.71 -22.94
N PRO A 260 16.28 11.27 -23.98
CA PRO A 260 16.63 10.93 -25.34
C PRO A 260 18.03 11.45 -25.67
N ASP A 261 18.84 10.63 -26.34
CA ASP A 261 20.12 11.06 -26.87
C ASP A 261 19.87 11.91 -28.11
N MET A 262 20.14 13.20 -27.99
CA MET A 262 19.98 14.16 -29.08
C MET A 262 21.34 14.43 -29.71
N LEU A 263 21.37 14.63 -31.03
CA LEU A 263 22.56 15.13 -31.71
C LEU A 263 22.93 16.50 -31.16
N THR A 264 24.22 16.73 -30.97
CA THR A 264 24.76 18.07 -30.74
C THR A 264 24.60 18.93 -31.99
N GLY A 265 24.64 20.26 -31.84
CA GLY A 265 24.61 21.20 -32.95
C GLY A 265 25.57 20.83 -34.09
N PRO A 266 26.87 20.58 -33.81
CA PRO A 266 27.82 20.14 -34.83
C PRO A 266 27.48 18.80 -35.50
N GLU A 267 27.03 17.80 -34.74
CA GLU A 267 26.65 16.49 -35.30
C GLU A 267 25.41 16.59 -36.19
N TYR A 268 24.44 17.43 -35.81
CA TYR A 268 23.28 17.72 -36.65
C TYR A 268 23.67 18.42 -37.95
N LEU A 269 24.59 19.40 -37.87
CA LEU A 269 25.11 20.10 -39.05
C LEU A 269 25.89 19.17 -39.97
N GLN A 270 26.71 18.28 -39.43
CA GLN A 270 27.40 17.25 -40.21
C GLN A 270 26.38 16.36 -40.93
N LEU A 271 25.37 15.86 -40.23
CA LEU A 271 24.32 15.02 -40.82
C LEU A 271 23.56 15.76 -41.93
N TYR A 272 23.30 17.05 -41.74
CA TYR A 272 22.63 17.89 -42.74
C TYR A 272 23.51 18.14 -43.97
N GLU A 273 24.82 18.35 -43.79
CA GLU A 273 25.77 18.47 -44.88
C GLU A 273 25.91 17.16 -45.67
N GLU A 274 25.99 16.02 -44.99
CA GLU A 274 26.00 14.70 -45.63
C GLU A 274 24.73 14.47 -46.46
N ALA A 275 23.56 14.84 -45.94
CA ALA A 275 22.30 14.78 -46.69
C ALA A 275 22.31 15.70 -47.92
N TRP A 276 22.80 16.93 -47.79
CA TRP A 276 22.91 17.90 -48.87
C TRP A 276 23.79 17.41 -50.03
N VAL A 277 24.94 16.80 -49.69
CA VAL A 277 25.85 16.21 -50.67
C VAL A 277 25.25 14.96 -51.32
N ASN A 278 24.57 14.11 -50.55
CA ASN A 278 23.91 12.91 -51.07
C ASN A 278 22.76 13.23 -52.05
N ASP A 279 22.10 14.38 -51.89
CA ASP A 279 21.11 14.91 -52.85
C ASP A 279 21.76 15.48 -54.14
N GLY A 280 23.09 15.50 -54.22
CA GLY A 280 23.86 15.94 -55.38
C GLY A 280 24.17 17.44 -55.40
N ASN A 281 23.93 18.15 -54.29
CA ASN A 281 24.28 19.55 -54.17
C ASN A 281 25.77 19.74 -53.84
N VAL A 282 26.29 20.94 -54.12
CA VAL A 282 27.69 21.32 -53.84
C VAL A 282 27.73 22.61 -53.01
N GLY A 283 28.80 22.78 -52.22
CA GLY A 283 28.96 23.94 -51.34
C GLY A 283 28.20 23.82 -50.01
N THR A 284 28.23 24.89 -49.22
CA THR A 284 27.64 24.91 -47.88
C THR A 284 26.11 24.87 -47.95
N PRO A 285 25.45 23.97 -47.19
CA PRO A 285 23.99 23.92 -47.14
C PRO A 285 23.39 25.25 -46.66
N THR A 286 22.22 25.61 -47.19
CA THR A 286 21.44 26.77 -46.72
C THR A 286 20.27 26.30 -45.85
N PHE A 287 19.87 27.12 -44.87
CA PHE A 287 18.72 26.83 -44.03
C PHE A 287 17.45 27.48 -44.62
N PRO A 288 16.46 26.71 -45.10
CA PRO A 288 15.31 27.26 -45.82
C PRO A 288 14.35 28.10 -44.95
N PHE A 289 14.39 27.91 -43.62
CA PHE A 289 13.45 28.54 -42.68
C PHE A 289 14.14 29.31 -41.55
N ALA A 290 15.46 29.52 -41.63
CA ALA A 290 16.21 30.23 -40.61
C ALA A 290 17.13 31.28 -41.24
N SER A 291 17.08 32.51 -40.72
CA SER A 291 18.04 33.58 -41.04
C SER A 291 19.34 33.39 -40.26
N LEU A 292 19.94 32.20 -40.36
CA LEU A 292 21.20 31.84 -39.70
C LEU A 292 22.23 31.48 -40.76
N THR A 293 23.46 31.96 -40.60
CA THR A 293 24.60 31.47 -41.36
C THR A 293 25.09 30.14 -40.81
N TRP A 294 25.86 29.40 -41.61
CA TRP A 294 26.47 28.12 -41.18
C TRP A 294 27.39 28.30 -39.97
N GLU A 295 28.16 29.39 -39.94
CA GLU A 295 29.06 29.73 -38.85
C GLU A 295 28.30 30.05 -37.55
N GLU A 296 27.20 30.82 -37.64
CA GLU A 296 26.32 31.08 -36.49
C GLU A 296 25.62 29.80 -35.98
N ALA A 297 25.26 28.89 -36.88
CA ALA A 297 24.65 27.61 -36.50
C ALA A 297 25.65 26.72 -35.75
N GLN A 298 26.92 26.69 -36.16
CA GLN A 298 27.98 25.92 -35.48
C GLN A 298 28.25 26.41 -34.05
N GLN A 299 28.07 27.71 -33.79
CA GLN A 299 28.28 28.30 -32.47
C GLN A 299 27.10 28.04 -31.51
N ASN A 300 25.95 27.62 -32.02
CA ASN A 300 24.75 27.37 -31.24
C ASN A 300 24.56 25.88 -30.93
N ASN A 301 24.73 25.50 -29.66
CA ASN A 301 24.53 24.13 -29.19
C ASN A 301 23.73 24.10 -27.89
N THR A 302 22.45 24.50 -27.96
CA THR A 302 21.56 24.49 -26.81
C THR A 302 21.03 23.07 -26.55
N ASP A 303 21.28 22.57 -25.34
CA ASP A 303 20.64 21.33 -24.86
C ASP A 303 19.18 21.61 -24.47
N TRP A 304 18.28 21.47 -25.44
CA TRP A 304 16.85 21.68 -25.24
C TRP A 304 16.23 20.71 -24.23
N ILE A 305 16.77 19.50 -24.09
CA ILE A 305 16.26 18.51 -23.15
C ILE A 305 16.59 18.96 -21.72
N SER A 306 17.81 19.41 -21.46
CA SER A 306 18.18 19.94 -20.13
C SER A 306 17.44 21.24 -19.80
N GLN A 307 17.06 22.05 -20.80
CA GLN A 307 16.30 23.29 -20.57
C GLN A 307 14.82 23.03 -20.23
N THR A 308 14.27 21.90 -20.67
CA THR A 308 12.84 21.59 -20.52
C THR A 308 12.55 20.58 -19.41
N VAL A 309 13.54 19.77 -19.04
CA VAL A 309 13.44 18.74 -18.00
C VAL A 309 14.31 19.12 -16.82
N GLY A 310 13.70 19.15 -15.63
CA GLY A 310 14.39 19.47 -14.38
C GLY A 310 14.16 18.44 -13.28
N THR A 311 14.92 18.59 -12.20
CA THR A 311 14.71 17.82 -10.97
C THR A 311 13.48 18.36 -10.23
N GLY A 312 12.51 17.50 -9.97
CA GLY A 312 11.34 17.81 -9.15
C GLY A 312 11.58 17.51 -7.67
N TYR A 313 10.96 18.31 -6.80
CA TYR A 313 10.90 18.04 -5.36
C TYR A 313 9.46 17.73 -4.99
N LYS A 314 9.22 16.57 -4.39
CA LYS A 314 7.91 16.12 -3.95
C LYS A 314 7.81 16.17 -2.43
N GLN A 315 6.73 16.74 -1.91
CA GLN A 315 6.41 16.80 -0.49
C GLN A 315 4.94 16.44 -0.27
N MET A 316 4.71 15.41 0.53
CA MET A 316 3.38 15.00 0.95
C MET A 316 3.28 15.04 2.47
N TYR A 317 2.20 15.62 2.98
CA TYR A 317 1.82 15.59 4.39
C TYR A 317 0.40 15.05 4.49
N ASP A 318 0.24 14.02 5.29
CA ASP A 318 -1.04 13.39 5.58
C ASP A 318 -1.29 13.44 7.07
N PHE A 319 -2.48 13.88 7.46
CA PHE A 319 -2.95 13.85 8.83
C PHE A 319 -4.33 13.21 8.87
N ASN A 320 -4.50 12.23 9.75
CA ASN A 320 -5.77 11.55 9.94
C ASN A 320 -6.11 11.36 11.42
N VAL A 321 -7.39 11.43 11.71
CA VAL A 321 -7.98 11.22 13.04
C VAL A 321 -9.10 10.21 12.92
N GLN A 322 -9.04 9.17 13.75
CA GLN A 322 -10.06 8.12 13.74
C GLN A 322 -10.48 7.71 15.15
N LYS A 323 -11.78 7.45 15.31
CA LYS A 323 -12.36 6.92 16.54
C LYS A 323 -13.57 6.05 16.22
N GLY A 324 -13.63 4.89 16.85
CA GLY A 324 -14.83 4.04 16.88
C GLY A 324 -15.34 3.87 18.31
N ALA A 325 -16.58 4.26 18.54
CA ALA A 325 -17.37 3.96 19.74
C ALA A 325 -18.45 2.90 19.41
N GLU A 326 -19.20 2.46 20.42
CA GLU A 326 -20.26 1.46 20.22
C GLU A 326 -21.39 1.93 19.28
N LYS A 327 -21.67 3.24 19.27
CA LYS A 327 -22.79 3.84 18.54
C LYS A 327 -22.38 4.74 17.38
N TYR A 328 -21.11 5.10 17.28
CA TYR A 328 -20.61 5.99 16.21
C TYR A 328 -19.17 5.65 15.86
N ASN A 329 -18.81 5.88 14.61
CA ASN A 329 -17.45 5.84 14.11
C ASN A 329 -17.21 7.08 13.26
N PHE A 330 -16.02 7.66 13.35
CA PHE A 330 -15.61 8.72 12.46
C PHE A 330 -14.16 8.53 12.02
N TYR A 331 -13.91 9.01 10.80
CA TYR A 331 -12.60 9.15 10.20
C TYR A 331 -12.55 10.55 9.58
N LEU A 332 -11.48 11.29 9.85
CA LEU A 332 -11.24 12.60 9.26
C LEU A 332 -9.79 12.62 8.80
N GLY A 333 -9.58 12.74 7.48
CA GLY A 333 -8.28 12.81 6.85
C GLY A 333 -8.10 14.15 6.15
N GLY A 334 -6.87 14.64 6.12
CA GLY A 334 -6.48 15.82 5.36
C GLY A 334 -5.07 15.62 4.83
N SER A 335 -4.90 15.86 3.54
CA SER A 335 -3.61 15.70 2.86
C SER A 335 -3.23 16.94 2.06
N TYR A 336 -1.93 17.19 2.01
CA TYR A 336 -1.29 18.18 1.15
C TYR A 336 -0.22 17.47 0.32
N ASP A 337 -0.29 17.60 -1.01
CA ASP A 337 0.71 17.08 -1.95
C ASP A 337 1.22 18.24 -2.83
N ARG A 338 2.54 18.35 -2.97
CA ARG A 338 3.23 19.36 -3.78
C ARG A 338 4.45 18.76 -4.47
#